data_AF-A0A1T1G914-F1
#
_entry.id   AF-A0A1T1G914-F1
#
_cell.length_a   1.000
_cell.length_b   1.000
_cell.length_c   1.000
_cell.angle_alpha   90.00
_cell.angle_beta   90.00
_cell.angle_gamma   90.00
#
_symmetry.space_group_name_H-M   'P 1'
#
loop_
_entity.id
_entity.type
_entity.pdbx_description
1 polymer ?
#
loop_
_entity_poly.entity_id
_entity_poly.type
_entity_poly.pdbx_seq_one_letter_code
_entity_poly.pdbx_strand_id
1 'polypeptide(L)'
;LKLRPLEENAVRMFFESLKPLQGPLDAPGVAEIMVNNFDSIWVEERGHMHKLELTLNQATLNGAILALAASVDKSAKAGTDQGIINGGHKNLRIASVMRPTAIDGHALAIRKHREKNLTLDDYVQ
;
A
#
# COMPACT_ATOMS: atom_id res chain seq x y z
N LEU A 1 -19.23 5.03 -7.07
CA LEU A 1 -19.17 3.99 -8.13
C LEU A 1 -19.26 2.62 -7.42
N LYS A 2 -20.20 1.75 -7.78
CA LYS A 2 -20.16 0.35 -7.32
C LYS A 2 -19.02 -0.34 -8.09
N LEU A 3 -18.08 -0.96 -7.38
CA LEU A 3 -17.00 -1.73 -8.01
C LEU A 3 -17.59 -2.95 -8.72
N ARG A 4 -16.97 -3.38 -9.83
CA ARG A 4 -17.35 -4.63 -10.48
C ARG A 4 -16.93 -5.81 -9.57
N PRO A 5 -17.66 -6.94 -9.52
CA PRO A 5 -17.32 -8.05 -8.62
C PRO A 5 -15.87 -8.57 -8.72
N LEU A 6 -15.27 -8.47 -9.91
CA LEU A 6 -13.87 -8.85 -10.13
C LEU A 6 -12.89 -7.89 -9.44
N GLU A 7 -13.17 -6.59 -9.48
CA GLU A 7 -12.37 -5.55 -8.82
C GLU A 7 -12.46 -5.70 -7.30
N GLU A 8 -13.65 -5.99 -6.77
CA GLU A 8 -13.84 -6.23 -5.33
C GLU A 8 -13.04 -7.45 -4.84
N ASN A 9 -13.00 -8.52 -5.63
CA ASN A 9 -12.20 -9.70 -5.30
C ASN A 9 -10.70 -9.41 -5.38
N ALA A 10 -10.25 -8.63 -6.37
CA ALA A 10 -8.86 -8.20 -6.47
C ALA A 10 -8.43 -7.35 -5.26
N VAL A 11 -9.27 -6.41 -4.83
CA VAL A 11 -9.04 -5.63 -3.60
C VAL A 11 -8.97 -6.54 -2.37
N ARG A 12 -9.88 -7.51 -2.24
CA ARG A 12 -9.86 -8.47 -1.13
C ARG A 12 -8.56 -9.26 -1.10
N MET A 13 -8.13 -9.79 -2.24
CA MET A 13 -6.87 -10.54 -2.37
C MET A 13 -5.65 -9.69 -2.02
N PHE A 14 -5.65 -8.40 -2.39
CA PHE A 14 -4.60 -7.46 -2.01
C PHE A 14 -4.46 -7.37 -0.48
N PHE A 15 -5.56 -7.12 0.23
CA PHE A 15 -5.51 -6.98 1.69
C PHE A 15 -5.25 -8.31 2.41
N GLU A 16 -5.77 -9.43 1.93
CA GLU A 16 -5.44 -10.75 2.48
C GLU A 16 -3.95 -11.08 2.34
N SER A 17 -3.32 -10.72 1.22
CA SER A 17 -1.88 -10.88 1.02
C SER A 17 -1.05 -10.05 2.02
N LEU A 18 -1.62 -8.94 2.50
CA LEU A 18 -0.97 -8.02 3.42
C LEU A 18 -1.51 -8.13 4.85
N LYS A 19 -2.19 -9.24 5.18
CA LYS A 19 -2.75 -9.48 6.51
C LYS A 19 -1.78 -9.27 7.68
N PRO A 20 -0.47 -9.60 7.58
CA PRO A 20 0.48 -9.27 8.65
C PRO A 20 0.59 -7.76 8.97
N LEU A 21 0.22 -6.88 8.02
CA LEU A 21 0.22 -5.42 8.19
C LEU A 21 -1.11 -4.87 8.72
N GLN A 22 -2.08 -5.74 9.03
CA GLN A 22 -3.42 -5.30 9.47
C GLN A 22 -3.38 -4.46 10.75
N GLY A 23 -2.55 -4.82 11.73
CA GLY A 23 -2.40 -4.04 12.97
C GLY A 23 -2.02 -2.57 12.72
N PRO A 24 -0.87 -2.30 12.06
CA PRO A 24 -0.50 -0.93 11.66
C PRO A 24 -1.54 -0.26 10.73
N LEU A 25 -2.21 -1.01 9.87
CA LEU A 25 -3.23 -0.47 8.97
C LEU A 25 -4.47 0.00 9.72
N ASP A 26 -4.85 -0.67 10.80
CA ASP A 26 -5.99 -0.32 11.63
C ASP A 26 -5.64 0.72 12.71
N ALA A 27 -4.34 0.90 13.01
CA ALA A 27 -3.88 1.85 14.02
C ALA A 27 -4.16 3.32 13.60
N PRO A 28 -4.88 4.12 14.41
CA PRO A 28 -5.28 5.48 14.04
C PRO A 28 -4.11 6.48 14.00
N GLY A 29 -2.99 6.19 14.68
CA GLY A 29 -1.79 7.03 14.69
C GLY A 29 -0.92 6.89 13.44
N VAL A 30 -1.08 5.78 12.70
CA VAL A 30 -0.25 5.45 11.54
C VAL A 30 -0.77 6.19 10.30
N ALA A 31 0.04 7.02 9.66
CA ALA A 31 -0.36 7.66 8.40
C ALA A 31 0.14 6.92 7.16
N GLU A 32 1.24 6.17 7.26
CA GLU A 32 1.81 5.46 6.11
C GLU A 32 2.51 4.15 6.49
N ILE A 33 2.37 3.14 5.63
CA ILE A 33 3.11 1.87 5.70
C ILE A 33 3.91 1.73 4.40
N MET A 34 5.21 1.51 4.50
CA MET A 34 6.13 1.36 3.37
C MET A 34 6.80 -0.01 3.44
N VAL A 35 6.66 -0.79 2.39
CA VAL A 35 7.40 -2.03 2.14
C VAL A 35 8.42 -1.70 1.06
N ASN A 36 9.66 -1.43 1.45
CA ASN A 36 10.75 -1.14 0.49
C ASN A 36 11.31 -2.42 -0.14
N ASN A 37 11.18 -3.53 0.60
CA ASN A 37 11.41 -4.89 0.15
C ASN A 37 10.66 -5.84 1.11
N PHE A 38 10.57 -7.14 0.78
CA PHE A 38 9.87 -8.12 1.61
C PHE A 38 10.38 -8.22 3.07
N ASP A 39 11.62 -7.80 3.35
CA ASP A 39 12.29 -7.80 4.66
C ASP A 39 12.57 -6.37 5.20
N SER A 40 12.04 -5.35 4.53
CA SER A 40 12.21 -3.94 4.91
C SER A 40 10.87 -3.23 4.94
N ILE A 41 10.18 -3.34 6.07
CA ILE A 41 8.88 -2.71 6.33
C ILE A 41 9.04 -1.58 7.34
N TRP A 42 8.50 -0.43 6.99
CA TRP A 42 8.52 0.80 7.76
C TRP A 42 7.12 1.33 7.96
N VAL A 43 6.91 1.98 9.09
CA VAL A 43 5.66 2.64 9.46
C VAL A 43 5.97 4.07 9.84
N GLU A 44 5.18 4.99 9.32
CA GLU A 44 5.09 6.35 9.81
C GLU A 44 3.93 6.42 10.81
N GLU A 45 4.24 6.86 12.03
CA GLU A 45 3.25 7.11 13.08
C GLU A 45 3.53 8.47 13.74
N ARG A 46 2.56 9.40 13.63
CA ARG A 46 2.62 10.73 14.26
C ARG A 46 3.95 11.48 14.02
N GLY A 47 4.40 11.52 12.78
CA GLY A 47 5.64 12.16 12.33
C GLY A 47 6.90 11.31 12.53
N HIS A 48 6.80 10.12 13.12
CA HIS A 48 7.94 9.30 13.47
C HIS A 48 7.98 8.02 12.63
N MET A 49 9.13 7.80 12.00
CA MET A 49 9.40 6.61 11.20
C MET A 49 10.04 5.53 12.07
N HIS A 50 9.50 4.32 12.02
CA HIS A 50 10.12 3.15 12.65
C HIS A 50 10.02 1.91 11.76
N LYS A 51 11.02 1.03 11.86
CA LYS A 51 11.05 -0.25 11.16
C LYS A 51 10.24 -1.28 11.96
N LEU A 52 9.48 -2.12 11.27
CA LEU A 52 8.84 -3.28 11.89
C LEU A 52 9.78 -4.49 11.85
N GLU A 53 9.84 -5.24 12.94
CA GLU A 53 10.45 -6.57 13.00
C GLU A 53 9.52 -7.61 12.34
N LEU A 54 9.35 -7.46 11.03
CA LEU A 54 8.46 -8.26 10.20
C LEU A 54 9.15 -8.57 8.87
N THR A 55 8.91 -9.77 8.35
CA THR A 55 9.29 -10.17 6.99
C THR A 55 8.09 -10.79 6.32
N LEU A 56 7.79 -10.32 5.12
CA LEU A 56 6.73 -10.82 4.25
C LEU A 56 7.27 -11.95 3.37
N ASN A 57 6.41 -12.85 2.94
CA ASN A 57 6.76 -13.77 1.88
C ASN A 57 6.85 -13.01 0.54
N GLN A 58 7.95 -13.15 -0.19
CA GLN A 58 8.17 -12.47 -1.49
C GLN A 58 7.07 -12.77 -2.52
N ALA A 59 6.63 -14.02 -2.61
CA ALA A 59 5.58 -14.42 -3.54
C ALA A 59 4.24 -13.79 -3.16
N THR A 60 3.95 -13.68 -1.86
CA THR A 60 2.77 -12.97 -1.35
C THR A 60 2.82 -11.47 -1.66
N LEU A 61 3.98 -10.82 -1.50
CA LEU A 61 4.16 -9.41 -1.88
C LEU A 61 3.94 -9.20 -3.39
N ASN A 62 4.50 -10.09 -4.23
CA ASN A 62 4.24 -10.07 -5.67
C ASN A 62 2.74 -10.28 -5.97
N GLY A 63 2.10 -11.24 -5.31
CA GLY A 63 0.66 -11.49 -5.42
C GLY A 63 -0.20 -10.27 -5.06
N ALA A 64 0.17 -9.53 -4.00
CA ALA A 64 -0.47 -8.27 -3.64
C ALA A 64 -0.35 -7.25 -4.77
N ILE A 65 0.84 -7.05 -5.34
CA ILE A 65 1.05 -6.11 -6.45
C ILE A 65 0.20 -6.47 -7.67
N LEU A 66 0.14 -7.76 -8.04
CA LEU A 66 -0.71 -8.24 -9.13
C LEU A 66 -2.21 -8.00 -8.85
N ALA A 67 -2.65 -8.25 -7.62
CA ALA A 67 -4.02 -7.99 -7.18
C ALA A 67 -4.35 -6.49 -7.21
N LEU A 68 -3.43 -5.61 -6.80
CA LEU A 68 -3.60 -4.17 -6.92
C LEU A 68 -3.76 -3.75 -8.38
N ALA A 69 -2.92 -4.25 -9.29
CA ALA A 69 -3.03 -3.95 -10.71
C ALA A 69 -4.40 -4.35 -11.28
N ALA A 70 -4.86 -5.57 -10.96
CA ALA A 70 -6.18 -6.06 -11.36
C ALA A 70 -7.33 -5.21 -10.79
N SER A 71 -7.19 -4.69 -9.57
CA SER A 71 -8.22 -3.83 -8.95
C SER A 71 -8.43 -2.50 -9.67
N VAL A 72 -7.47 -2.07 -10.48
CA VAL A 72 -7.51 -0.81 -11.27
C VAL A 72 -7.52 -1.06 -12.78
N ASP A 73 -7.88 -2.27 -13.20
CA ASP A 73 -7.95 -2.70 -14.61
C ASP A 73 -6.63 -2.49 -15.38
N LYS A 74 -5.50 -2.75 -14.70
CA LYS A 74 -4.15 -2.67 -15.27
C LYS A 74 -3.45 -4.01 -15.23
N SER A 75 -2.47 -4.15 -16.13
CA SER A 75 -1.50 -5.24 -16.07
C SER A 75 -0.29 -4.81 -15.24
N ALA A 76 0.29 -5.73 -14.48
CA ALA A 76 1.56 -5.52 -13.81
C ALA A 76 2.68 -6.22 -14.58
N LYS A 77 3.56 -5.43 -15.21
CA LYS A 77 4.68 -5.95 -16.00
C LYS A 77 6.00 -5.35 -15.51
N ALA A 78 6.80 -6.21 -14.89
CA ALA A 78 8.14 -5.86 -14.43
C ALA A 78 9.01 -5.28 -15.56
N GLY A 79 9.73 -4.19 -15.26
CA GLY A 79 10.67 -3.56 -16.18
C GLY A 79 10.05 -2.66 -17.24
N THR A 80 8.74 -2.42 -17.17
CA THR A 80 8.06 -1.42 -18.01
C THR A 80 7.33 -0.39 -17.13
N ASP A 81 6.75 0.62 -17.76
CA ASP A 81 5.82 1.59 -17.15
C ASP A 81 4.67 0.92 -16.37
N GLN A 82 4.14 -0.19 -16.89
CA GLN A 82 3.12 -1.03 -16.25
C GLN A 82 3.62 -1.74 -14.98
N GLY A 83 4.91 -1.68 -14.67
CA GLY A 83 5.48 -2.12 -13.40
C GLY A 83 5.32 -1.11 -12.27
N ILE A 84 4.73 0.08 -12.55
CA ILE A 84 4.40 1.13 -11.58
C ILE A 84 2.89 1.21 -11.47
N ILE A 85 2.34 0.81 -10.33
CA ILE A 85 0.89 0.66 -10.13
C ILE A 85 0.44 1.63 -9.05
N ASN A 86 -0.66 2.34 -9.33
CA ASN A 86 -1.32 3.21 -8.39
C ASN A 86 -2.78 2.81 -8.29
N GLY A 87 -3.29 2.72 -7.07
CA GLY A 87 -4.69 2.42 -6.79
C GLY A 87 -5.16 3.08 -5.50
N GLY A 88 -6.46 3.02 -5.27
CA GLY A 88 -7.07 3.56 -4.06
C GLY A 88 -8.19 2.67 -3.56
N HIS A 89 -8.35 2.60 -2.25
CA HIS A 89 -9.46 1.89 -1.62
C HIS A 89 -9.90 2.63 -0.37
N LYS A 90 -11.18 3.05 -0.32
CA LYS A 90 -11.71 3.89 0.76
C LYS A 90 -10.84 5.16 0.93
N ASN A 91 -10.30 5.38 2.13
CA ASN A 91 -9.39 6.49 2.48
C ASN A 91 -7.91 6.16 2.19
N LEU A 92 -7.59 5.03 1.56
CA LEU A 92 -6.23 4.60 1.29
C LEU A 92 -5.80 4.96 -0.14
N ARG A 93 -4.56 5.44 -0.26
CA ARG A 93 -3.82 5.54 -1.53
C ARG A 93 -2.70 4.54 -1.51
N ILE A 94 -2.58 3.77 -2.58
CA ILE A 94 -1.66 2.64 -2.66
C ILE A 94 -0.82 2.82 -3.91
N ALA A 95 0.49 2.76 -3.75
CA ALA A 95 1.45 2.79 -4.86
C ALA A 95 2.38 1.60 -4.74
N SER A 96 2.67 0.92 -5.85
CA SER A 96 3.66 -0.15 -5.90
C SER A 96 4.55 -0.05 -7.12
N VAL A 97 5.76 -0.56 -6.98
CA VAL A 97 6.77 -0.59 -8.04
C VAL A 97 7.45 -1.95 -8.05
N MET A 98 7.53 -2.56 -9.24
CA MET A 98 8.19 -3.84 -9.41
C MET A 98 9.69 -3.69 -9.71
N ARG A 99 10.51 -4.66 -9.27
CA ARG A 99 11.87 -4.86 -9.80
C ARG A 99 11.80 -5.07 -11.33
N PRO A 100 12.74 -4.56 -12.14
CA PRO A 100 13.96 -3.83 -11.79
C PRO A 100 13.80 -2.32 -11.53
N THR A 101 12.62 -1.73 -11.73
CA THR A 101 12.42 -0.28 -11.49
C THR A 101 12.62 0.07 -10.02
N ALA A 102 12.15 -0.78 -9.11
CA ALA A 102 12.55 -0.76 -7.71
C ALA A 102 13.82 -1.61 -7.53
N ILE A 103 14.94 -0.95 -7.22
CA ILE A 103 16.29 -1.52 -7.28
C ILE A 103 16.49 -2.63 -6.24
N ASP A 104 15.94 -2.46 -5.04
CA ASP A 104 16.15 -3.39 -3.93
C ASP A 104 15.19 -4.60 -3.96
N GLY A 105 14.05 -4.48 -4.66
CA GLY A 105 13.02 -5.51 -4.68
C GLY A 105 11.67 -4.93 -5.06
N HIS A 106 10.62 -5.73 -4.96
CA HIS A 106 9.25 -5.21 -5.08
C HIS A 106 8.96 -4.25 -3.93
N ALA A 107 8.46 -3.05 -4.24
CA ALA A 107 8.14 -2.03 -3.27
C ALA A 107 6.66 -1.65 -3.30
N LEU A 108 6.11 -1.27 -2.14
CA LEU A 108 4.71 -0.91 -1.95
C LEU A 108 4.61 0.16 -0.85
N ALA A 109 3.77 1.18 -1.03
CA ALA A 109 3.39 2.13 0.00
C ALA A 109 1.86 2.20 0.11
N ILE A 110 1.35 2.20 1.34
CA ILE A 110 -0.06 2.40 1.67
C ILE A 110 -0.15 3.64 2.55
N ARG A 111 -0.73 4.71 2.01
CA ARG A 111 -0.92 5.98 2.70
C ARG A 111 -2.38 6.18 3.06
N LYS A 112 -2.64 6.50 4.33
CA LYS A 112 -3.97 6.84 4.83
C LYS A 112 -4.23 8.32 4.62
N HIS A 113 -5.37 8.66 4.04
CA HIS A 113 -5.85 10.04 4.03
C HIS A 113 -6.43 10.36 5.41
N ARG A 114 -6.05 11.51 5.97
CA ARG A 114 -6.65 12.00 7.22
C ARG A 114 -8.14 12.25 6.97
N GLU A 115 -8.97 11.77 7.89
CA GLU A 115 -10.43 11.98 7.80
C GLU A 115 -10.84 13.39 8.24
N LYS A 116 -9.95 14.15 8.90
CA LYS A 116 -10.21 15.52 9.33
C LYS A 116 -9.86 16.52 8.23
N ASN A 117 -10.86 17.28 7.79
CA ASN A 117 -10.64 18.54 7.06
C ASN A 117 -10.07 19.57 8.03
N LEU A 118 -8.90 20.12 7.71
CA LEU A 118 -8.28 21.16 8.53
C LEU A 118 -8.75 22.54 8.09
N THR A 119 -9.23 23.34 9.03
CA THR A 119 -9.40 24.78 8.84
C THR A 119 -8.09 25.51 9.08
N LEU A 120 -8.01 26.80 8.75
CA LEU A 120 -6.86 27.62 9.13
C LEU A 120 -6.70 27.71 10.66
N ASP A 121 -7.82 27.74 11.40
CA ASP A 121 -7.81 27.81 12.86
C ASP A 121 -7.25 26.54 13.51
N ASP A 122 -7.32 25.39 12.84
CA ASP A 122 -6.69 24.16 13.32
C ASP A 122 -5.15 24.22 13.32
N TYR A 123 -4.53 25.17 12.58
CA TYR A 123 -3.07 25.31 12.48
C TYR A 123 -2.45 26.29 13.48
N VAL A 124 -3.25 27.11 14.15
CA VAL A 124 -2.77 28.12 15.11
C VAL A 124 -2.79 27.63 16.56
N GLN A 125 -3.13 26.36 16.79
CA GLN A 125 -3.17 25.71 18.12
C GLN A 125 -1.83 25.08 18.52
#